data_AF-A0A929K024-F1
#
_entry.id   AF-A0A929K024-F1
#
_cell.length_a   1.000
_cell.length_b   1.000
_cell.length_c   1.000
_cell.angle_alpha   90.00
_cell.angle_beta   90.00
_cell.angle_gamma   90.00
#
_symmetry.space_group_name_H-M   'P 1'
#
loop_
_entity.id
_entity.type
_entity.pdbx_description
1 polymer ?
#
loop_
_entity_poly.entity_id
_entity_poly.type
_entity_poly.pdbx_seq_one_letter_code
_entity_poly.pdbx_strand_id
1 'polypeptide(L)' 'MDLQAEKIELVRLLLDVEDERTLNEVKAVLKDDYDFYNDLPEHVKAGIERGIDDMNNGRVRDHESVMRDMRNKYGLKG' A
#
# COMPACT_ATOMS: atom_id res chain seq x y z
N MET A 1 -19.55 -18.59 13.14
CA MET A 1 -18.10 -18.84 13.17
C MET A 1 -17.66 -18.68 14.61
N ASP A 2 -16.96 -19.66 15.16
CA ASP A 2 -16.41 -19.60 16.51
C ASP A 2 -15.03 -18.94 16.44
N LEU A 3 -14.91 -17.74 17.01
CA LEU A 3 -13.68 -16.97 17.01
C LEU A 3 -12.51 -17.69 17.69
N GLN A 4 -12.80 -18.59 18.65
CA GLN A 4 -11.76 -19.38 19.31
C GLN A 4 -11.22 -20.47 18.38
N ALA A 5 -12.12 -21.13 17.64
CA ALA A 5 -11.73 -22.13 16.65
C ALA A 5 -10.84 -21.50 15.55
N GLU A 6 -11.21 -20.31 15.06
CA GLU A 6 -10.44 -19.59 14.05
C GLU A 6 -9.01 -19.23 14.52
N LYS A 7 -8.87 -18.80 15.77
CA LYS A 7 -7.55 -18.49 16.35
C LYS A 7 -6.65 -19.72 16.42
N ILE A 8 -7.22 -20.88 16.74
CA ILE A 8 -6.47 -22.15 16.80
C ILE A 8 -6.01 -22.56 15.39
N GLU A 9 -6.84 -22.35 14.38
CA GLU A 9 -6.50 -22.62 12.98
C GLU A 9 -5.35 -21.73 12.49
N LEU A 10 -5.40 -20.42 12.79
CA LEU A 10 -4.32 -19.49 12.48
C LEU A 10 -2.99 -19.88 13.14
N VAL A 11 -3.02 -20.33 14.40
CA VAL A 11 -1.81 -20.81 15.09
C VAL A 11 -1.20 -22.03 14.39
N ARG A 12 -2.03 -22.96 13.91
CA ARG A 12 -1.54 -24.14 13.17
C ARG A 12 -0.89 -23.73 11.86
N LEU A 13 -1.55 -22.87 11.08
CA LEU A 13 -0.99 -22.35 9.83
C LEU A 13 0.35 -21.67 10.06
N LEU A 14 0.50 -20.90 11.14
CA LEU A 14 1.75 -20.23 11.49
C LEU A 14 2.89 -21.20 11.85
N LEU A 15 2.59 -22.35 12.46
CA LEU A 15 3.59 -23.37 12.79
C LEU A 15 4.14 -24.08 11.55
N ASP A 16 3.35 -24.13 10.47
CA ASP A 16 3.72 -24.76 9.21
C ASP A 16 4.46 -23.81 8.24
N VAL A 17 4.62 -22.53 8.58
CA VAL A 17 5.35 -21.57 7.74
C VAL A 17 6.86 -21.81 7.84
N GLU A 18 7.47 -22.16 6.71
CA GLU A 18 8.93 -22.34 6.61
C GLU A 18 9.67 -21.09 6.07
N ASP A 19 8.98 -20.18 5.35
CA ASP A 19 9.59 -18.94 4.83
C ASP A 19 9.57 -17.83 5.89
N GLU A 20 10.76 -17.40 6.31
CA GLU A 20 10.96 -16.32 7.28
C GLU A 20 10.29 -15.00 6.84
N ARG A 21 10.22 -14.72 5.53
CA ARG A 21 9.58 -13.51 5.00
C ARG A 21 8.08 -13.50 5.28
N THR A 22 7.41 -14.62 5.01
CA THR A 22 5.97 -14.81 5.29
C THR A 22 5.66 -14.61 6.78
N LEU A 23 6.51 -15.16 7.66
CA LEU A 23 6.32 -14.99 9.11
C LEU A 23 6.46 -13.53 9.55
N ASN A 24 7.39 -12.78 8.95
CA ASN A 24 7.58 -11.35 9.23
C ASN A 24 6.42 -10.49 8.75
N GLU A 25 5.85 -10.78 7.58
CA GLU A 25 4.65 -10.08 7.08
C GLU A 25 3.43 -10.33 7.96
N VAL A 26 3.17 -11.58 8.35
CA VAL A 26 2.07 -11.91 9.28
C VAL A 26 2.28 -11.24 10.63
N LYS A 27 3.52 -11.19 11.12
CA LYS A 27 3.87 -10.49 12.36
C LYS A 27 3.60 -8.98 12.26
N ALA A 28 3.84 -8.35 11.11
CA ALA A 28 3.54 -6.93 10.90
C ALA A 28 2.04 -6.66 10.99
N VAL A 29 1.21 -7.52 10.39
CA VAL A 29 -0.27 -7.41 10.46
C VAL A 29 -0.79 -7.63 11.89
N LEU A 30 -0.21 -8.59 12.63
CA LEU A 30 -0.69 -8.94 13.98
C LEU A 30 -0.17 -8.03 15.09
N LYS A 31 0.92 -7.30 14.86
CA LYS A 31 1.55 -6.41 15.86
C LYS A 31 1.15 -4.94 15.76
N ASP A 32 0.17 -4.63 14.93
CA ASP A 32 -0.33 -3.30 14.52
C ASP A 32 -0.08 -2.12 15.50
N ASP A 33 1.18 -1.71 15.59
CA ASP A 33 1.77 -0.46 16.10
C ASP A 33 2.92 -0.04 15.16
N TYR A 34 3.14 -0.77 14.06
CA TYR A 34 4.21 -0.52 13.12
C TYR A 34 3.71 0.39 12.00
N ASP A 35 3.84 1.70 12.23
CA ASP A 35 3.71 2.68 11.16
C ASP A 35 4.90 2.53 10.20
N PHE A 36 4.68 1.78 9.12
CA PHE A 36 5.65 1.53 8.06
C PHE A 36 6.13 2.83 7.39
N TYR A 37 5.46 3.97 7.63
CA TYR A 37 5.95 5.29 7.24
C TYR A 37 7.38 5.51 7.74
N ASN A 38 7.72 5.03 8.94
CA ASN A 38 9.04 5.25 9.54
C ASN A 38 10.17 4.57 8.76
N ASP A 39 9.90 3.46 8.08
CA ASP A 39 10.89 2.67 7.34
C ASP A 39 11.04 3.09 5.88
N LEU A 40 10.17 4.00 5.41
CA LEU A 40 10.32 4.58 4.08
C LEU A 40 11.63 5.37 3.99
N PRO A 41 12.43 5.19 2.92
CA PRO A 41 13.57 6.04 2.65
C PRO A 41 13.17 7.51 2.60
N GLU A 42 14.06 8.41 3.02
CA GLU A 42 13.76 9.84 3.11
C GLU A 42 13.27 10.44 1.79
N HIS A 43 13.81 9.98 0.66
CA HIS A 43 13.38 10.43 -0.66
C HIS A 43 11.94 10.03 -1.01
N VAL A 44 11.46 8.90 -0.46
CA VAL A 44 10.09 8.42 -0.62
C VAL A 44 9.15 9.26 0.25
N LYS A 45 9.51 9.51 1.51
CA LYS A 45 8.77 10.42 2.41
C LYS A 45 8.62 11.81 1.79
N ALA A 46 9.71 12.38 1.31
CA ALA A 46 9.71 13.66 0.61
C ALA A 46 8.85 13.64 -0.67
N GLY A 47 8.73 12.50 -1.35
CA GLY A 47 7.84 12.33 -2.49
C GLY A 47 6.36 12.37 -2.09
N ILE A 48 6.01 11.70 -1.00
CA ILE A 48 4.66 11.68 -0.42
C ILE A 48 4.26 13.09 0.02
N GLU A 49 5.13 13.78 0.77
CA GLU A 49 4.89 15.16 1.23
C GLU A 49 4.66 16.12 0.07
N ARG A 50 5.47 16.02 -0.99
CA ARG A 50 5.26 16.81 -2.23
C ARG A 50 3.91 16.53 -2.87
N GLY A 51 3.50 15.25 -2.95
CA GLY A 51 2.20 14.89 -3.51
C GLY A 51 1.02 15.45 -2.71
N ILE A 52 1.13 15.47 -1.38
CA ILE A 52 0.12 16.07 -0.50
C ILE A 52 0.08 17.60 -0.70
N ASP A 53 1.23 18.25 -0.78
CA ASP A 53 1.31 19.70 -1.04
C ASP A 53 0.76 20.05 -2.44
N ASP A 54 1.05 19.24 -3.46
CA ASP A 54 0.50 19.39 -4.80
C ASP A 54 -1.03 19.29 -4.78
N MET A 55 -1.59 18.35 -4.04
CA MET A 55 -3.04 18.20 -3.89
C MET A 55 -3.68 19.40 -3.19
N ASN A 56 -3.10 19.85 -2.07
CA ASN A 56 -3.61 20.98 -1.29
C ASN A 56 -3.58 22.30 -2.07
N ASN A 57 -2.58 22.48 -2.94
CA ASN A 57 -2.43 23.65 -3.79
C ASN A 57 -3.14 23.52 -5.15
N GLY A 58 -3.91 22.45 -5.38
CA GLY A 58 -4.63 22.24 -6.64
C GLY A 58 -3.71 21.98 -7.85
N ARG A 59 -2.46 21.56 -7.62
CA ARG A 59 -1.48 21.16 -8.66
C ARG A 59 -1.68 19.71 -9.11
N VAL A 60 -2.88 19.17 -8.94
CA VAL A 60 -3.30 17.86 -9.41
C VAL A 60 -4.18 17.99 -10.65
N ARG A 61 -4.20 16.95 -11.48
CA ARG A 61 -5.11 16.85 -12.62
C ARG A 61 -5.94 15.59 -12.47
N ASP A 62 -7.23 15.69 -12.79
CA ASP A 62 -8.09 14.52 -12.77
C ASP A 62 -7.64 13.52 -13.84
N HIS A 63 -7.82 12.24 -13.52
CA HIS A 63 -7.35 11.14 -14.36
C HIS A 63 -8.00 11.15 -15.76
N GLU A 64 -9.30 11.46 -15.84
CA GLU A 64 -10.04 11.43 -17.11
C GLU A 64 -9.53 12.51 -18.08
N SER A 65 -9.24 13.70 -17.57
CA SER A 65 -8.65 14.83 -18.30
C SER A 65 -7.26 14.48 -18.80
N VAL A 66 -6.40 13.90 -17.95
CA VAL A 66 -5.07 13.45 -18.36
C VAL A 66 -5.16 12.40 -19.47
N MET A 67 -6.02 11.39 -19.30
CA MET A 67 -6.18 10.33 -20.29
C MET A 67 -6.76 10.82 -21.62
N ARG A 68 -7.72 11.75 -21.57
CA ARG A 68 -8.26 12.42 -22.76
C ARG A 68 -7.18 13.21 -23.49
N ASP A 69 -6.38 14.01 -22.78
CA ASP A 69 -5.28 14.76 -23.36
C ASP A 69 -4.23 13.84 -24.00
N MET A 70 -3.88 12.74 -23.34
CA MET A 70 -2.93 11.76 -23.86
C MET A 70 -3.45 11.09 -25.14
N ARG A 71 -4.73 10.69 -25.17
CA ARG A 71 -5.37 10.14 -26.37
C ARG A 71 -5.37 11.15 -27.52
N ASN A 72 -5.72 12.40 -27.25
CA ASN A 72 -5.73 13.46 -28.26
C ASN A 72 -4.32 13.77 -28.79
N LYS A 73 -3.32 13.83 -27.90
CA LYS A 73 -1.94 14.20 -28.25
C LYS A 73 -1.22 13.14 -29.06
N TYR A 74 -1.44 11.86 -28.73
CA TYR A 74 -0.71 10.73 -29.34
C TYR A 74 -1.56 9.86 -30.26
N GLY A 75 -2.83 10.22 -30.47
CA GLY A 75 -3.73 9.47 -31.35
C GLY A 75 -4.05 8.06 -30.85
N LEU A 76 -3.96 7.81 -29.54
CA LEU A 76 -4.26 6.52 -28.94
C LEU A 76 -5.77 6.27 -29.02
N LYS A 77 -6.19 5.35 -29.89
CA LYS A 77 -7.57 4.88 -29.95
C LYS A 77 -7.80 3.92 -28.78
N GLY A 78 -8.80 4.21 -27.96
CA GLY A 78 -9.26 3.34 -26.88
C GLY A 78 -10.02 2.13 -27.41
#